data_AF-A0AAU9V466-F1
#
_entry.id   AF-A0AAU9V466-F1
#
_cell.length_a   1.000
_cell.length_b   1.000
_cell.length_c   1.000
_cell.angle_alpha   90.00
_cell.angle_beta   90.00
_cell.angle_gamma   90.00
#
_symmetry.space_group_name_H-M   'P 1'
#
loop_
_entity.id
_entity.type
_entity.pdbx_description
1 polymer ?
#
loop_
_entity_poly.entity_id
_entity_poly.type
_entity_poly.pdbx_seq_one_letter_code
_entity_poly.pdbx_strand_id
1 'polypeptide(L)'
;MMRSTLQPTLFQTSAGTDTFQLQLENRFDALAPTLDIDEDFENMVNILRDESIRFCRKRHRGSRSKLSEETLELTKERRESSRTNATPSELHARTKKIRRLIRRDFQSSRPDILPEVEDFYSRLYVSQKPQPGPPGQGSQSHINTPLHRRVSRSQLRGDII
;
A
#
# COMPACT_ATOMS: atom_id res chain seq x y z
N MET A 1 -34.24 -5.97 -68.57
CA MET A 1 -34.16 -6.28 -67.12
C MET A 1 -33.07 -7.32 -66.92
N MET A 2 -31.98 -7.00 -66.22
CA MET A 2 -30.98 -8.00 -65.83
C MET A 2 -31.52 -8.80 -64.64
N ARG A 3 -31.59 -10.13 -64.78
CA ARG A 3 -31.94 -11.02 -63.66
C ARG A 3 -30.73 -11.11 -62.73
N SER A 4 -30.92 -10.74 -61.47
CA SER A 4 -29.92 -10.93 -60.42
C SER A 4 -29.62 -12.43 -60.27
N THR A 5 -28.39 -12.85 -60.55
CA THR A 5 -27.89 -14.21 -60.34
C THR A 5 -27.38 -14.42 -58.91
N LEU A 6 -27.65 -13.48 -58.00
CA LEU A 6 -27.11 -13.48 -56.63
C LEU A 6 -27.75 -14.52 -55.70
N GLN A 7 -28.88 -15.12 -56.08
CA GLN A 7 -29.46 -16.20 -55.29
C GLN A 7 -29.12 -17.56 -55.92
N PRO A 8 -28.23 -18.34 -55.29
CA PRO A 8 -27.92 -19.68 -55.76
C PRO A 8 -29.18 -20.55 -55.70
N THR A 9 -29.38 -21.34 -56.75
CA THR A 9 -30.50 -22.29 -56.84
C THR A 9 -30.24 -23.51 -55.96
N LEU A 10 -31.31 -24.16 -55.49
CA LEU A 10 -31.24 -25.27 -54.53
C LEU A 10 -30.34 -26.44 -55.03
N PHE A 11 -30.29 -26.67 -56.34
CA PHE A 11 -29.39 -27.63 -56.98
C PHE A 11 -27.91 -27.21 -56.97
N GLN A 12 -27.63 -25.91 -57.03
CA GLN A 12 -26.26 -25.38 -56.92
C GLN A 12 -25.74 -25.44 -55.49
N THR A 13 -26.64 -25.39 -54.50
CA THR A 13 -26.27 -25.57 -53.09
C THR A 13 -26.04 -27.02 -52.71
N SER A 14 -26.57 -28.00 -53.47
CA SER A 14 -26.41 -29.44 -53.21
C SER A 14 -25.32 -30.10 -54.06
N ALA A 15 -24.93 -29.51 -55.19
CA ALA A 15 -23.91 -30.07 -56.07
C ALA A 15 -22.51 -29.59 -55.64
N GLY A 16 -21.72 -30.49 -55.03
CA GLY A 16 -20.34 -30.20 -54.60
C GLY A 16 -20.22 -29.64 -53.18
N THR A 17 -21.30 -29.69 -52.39
CA THR A 17 -21.32 -29.24 -51.00
C THR A 17 -20.46 -30.11 -50.11
N ASP A 18 -20.45 -31.42 -50.32
CA ASP A 18 -19.69 -32.38 -49.51
C ASP A 18 -18.18 -32.16 -49.61
N THR A 19 -17.66 -31.88 -50.81
CA THR A 19 -16.23 -31.60 -51.02
C THR A 19 -15.83 -30.25 -50.43
N PHE A 20 -16.70 -29.25 -50.56
CA PHE A 20 -16.49 -27.93 -49.95
C PHE A 20 -16.56 -27.99 -48.42
N GLN A 21 -17.53 -28.72 -47.86
CA GLN A 21 -17.66 -28.95 -46.42
C GLN A 21 -16.46 -29.70 -45.87
N LEU A 22 -16.02 -30.76 -46.56
CA LEU A 22 -14.81 -31.49 -46.18
C LEU A 22 -13.55 -30.62 -46.24
N GLN A 23 -13.42 -29.77 -47.27
CA GLN A 23 -12.31 -28.81 -47.35
C GLN A 23 -12.37 -27.74 -46.26
N LEU A 24 -13.57 -27.30 -45.87
CA LEU A 24 -13.77 -26.38 -44.75
C LEU A 24 -13.39 -27.02 -43.42
N GLU A 25 -13.87 -28.24 -43.16
CA GLU A 25 -13.59 -29.01 -41.96
C GLU A 25 -12.08 -29.24 -41.80
N ASN A 26 -11.40 -29.71 -42.86
CA ASN A 26 -9.95 -29.89 -42.88
C ASN A 26 -9.18 -28.59 -42.57
N ARG A 27 -9.71 -27.42 -42.98
CA ARG A 27 -9.09 -26.12 -42.69
C ARG A 27 -9.30 -25.70 -41.23
N PHE A 28 -10.44 -26.03 -40.62
CA PHE A 28 -10.67 -25.75 -39.22
C PHE A 28 -9.88 -26.69 -38.31
N ASP A 29 -9.73 -27.96 -38.67
CA ASP A 29 -8.87 -28.90 -37.96
C ASP A 29 -7.40 -28.47 -37.98
N ALA A 30 -6.92 -27.92 -39.11
CA ALA A 30 -5.57 -27.34 -39.19
C ALA A 30 -5.37 -26.08 -38.32
N LEU A 31 -6.46 -25.44 -37.91
CA LEU A 31 -6.47 -24.28 -37.01
C LEU A 31 -6.81 -24.65 -35.56
N ALA A 32 -7.03 -25.94 -35.27
CA ALA A 32 -7.28 -26.40 -33.92
C ALA A 32 -6.05 -26.03 -33.05
N PRO A 33 -6.25 -25.34 -31.92
CA PRO A 33 -5.16 -25.00 -31.04
C PRO A 33 -4.47 -26.28 -30.57
N THR A 34 -3.15 -26.36 -30.79
CA THR A 34 -2.32 -27.51 -30.42
C THR A 34 -2.01 -27.56 -28.92
N LEU A 35 -2.27 -26.47 -28.21
CA LEU A 35 -2.00 -26.29 -26.78
C LEU A 35 -3.26 -25.80 -26.10
N ASP A 36 -3.54 -26.39 -24.94
CA ASP A 36 -4.61 -25.93 -24.06
C ASP A 36 -4.13 -24.68 -23.30
N ILE A 37 -4.51 -23.51 -23.84
CA ILE A 37 -4.15 -22.21 -23.27
C ILE A 37 -4.73 -22.05 -21.86
N ASP A 38 -5.86 -22.69 -21.57
CA ASP A 38 -6.50 -22.61 -20.26
C ASP A 38 -5.70 -23.41 -19.22
N GLU A 39 -5.19 -24.58 -19.59
CA GLU A 39 -4.29 -25.37 -18.73
C GLU A 39 -3.00 -24.61 -18.40
N ASP A 40 -2.38 -23.98 -19.40
CA ASP A 40 -1.17 -23.18 -19.21
C ASP A 40 -1.43 -21.96 -18.31
N PHE A 41 -2.57 -21.30 -18.48
CA PHE A 41 -2.96 -20.16 -17.64
C PHE A 41 -3.18 -20.57 -16.19
N GLU A 42 -3.92 -21.65 -15.95
CA GLU A 42 -4.15 -22.19 -14.61
C GLU A 42 -2.85 -22.61 -13.94
N ASN A 43 -1.94 -23.25 -14.69
CA ASN A 43 -0.61 -23.60 -14.19
C ASN A 43 0.18 -22.36 -13.76
N MET A 44 0.16 -21.29 -14.56
CA MET A 44 0.82 -20.03 -14.21
C MET A 44 0.22 -19.38 -12.96
N VAL A 45 -1.11 -19.37 -12.84
CA VAL A 45 -1.81 -18.85 -11.66
C VAL A 45 -1.43 -19.63 -10.41
N ASN A 46 -1.33 -20.96 -10.50
CA ASN A 46 -0.93 -21.81 -9.39
C ASN A 46 0.51 -21.52 -8.94
N ILE A 47 1.45 -21.39 -9.87
CA ILE A 47 2.84 -21.02 -9.57
C ILE A 47 2.90 -19.65 -8.86
N LEU A 48 2.16 -18.66 -9.35
CA LEU A 48 2.12 -17.34 -8.73
C LEU A 48 1.54 -17.38 -7.32
N ARG A 49 0.47 -18.16 -7.10
CA ARG A 49 -0.11 -18.34 -5.77
C ARG A 49 0.88 -18.99 -4.81
N ASP A 50 1.54 -20.07 -5.21
CA ASP A 50 2.48 -20.79 -4.36
C ASP A 50 3.69 -19.93 -3.97
N GLU A 51 4.28 -19.22 -4.94
CA GLU A 51 5.38 -18.32 -4.67
C GLU A 51 4.96 -17.11 -3.82
N SER A 52 3.75 -16.57 -4.05
CA SER A 52 3.22 -15.47 -3.22
C SER A 52 3.03 -15.92 -1.76
N ILE A 53 2.50 -17.12 -1.53
CA ILE A 53 2.30 -17.68 -0.21
C ILE A 53 3.65 -17.92 0.46
N ARG A 54 4.60 -18.50 -0.27
CA ARG A 54 5.97 -18.76 0.21
C ARG A 54 6.68 -17.46 0.61
N PHE A 55 6.57 -16.41 -0.21
CA PHE A 55 7.18 -15.11 0.05
C PHE A 55 6.50 -14.38 1.22
N CYS A 56 5.17 -14.32 1.23
CA CYS A 56 4.41 -13.62 2.28
C CYS A 56 4.50 -14.35 3.63
N ARG A 57 4.50 -15.69 3.65
CA ARG A 57 4.72 -16.47 4.89
C ARG A 57 6.09 -16.18 5.51
N LYS A 58 7.13 -15.97 4.69
CA LYS A 58 8.46 -15.56 5.18
C LYS A 58 8.44 -14.15 5.80
N ARG A 59 7.62 -13.23 5.29
CA ARG A 59 7.48 -11.86 5.85
C ARG A 59 6.66 -11.79 7.15
N HIS A 60 5.76 -12.75 7.40
CA HIS A 60 4.89 -12.73 8.58
C HIS A 60 5.41 -13.50 9.79
N ARG A 61 6.57 -14.17 9.73
CA ARG A 61 7.19 -14.75 10.93
C ARG A 61 7.83 -13.66 11.78
N GLY A 62 7.01 -13.12 12.68
CA GLY A 62 7.46 -12.52 13.93
C GLY A 62 7.94 -11.08 13.81
N SER A 63 7.03 -10.14 13.54
CA SER A 63 7.22 -8.83 14.18
C SER A 63 7.17 -9.10 15.68
N ARG A 64 8.34 -9.10 16.34
CA ARG A 64 8.40 -9.03 17.81
C ARG A 64 7.46 -7.89 18.19
N SER A 65 6.48 -8.18 19.06
CA SER A 65 5.49 -7.18 19.47
C SER A 65 6.22 -5.88 19.81
N LYS A 66 5.85 -4.79 19.16
CA LYS A 66 6.42 -3.46 19.44
C LYS A 66 6.09 -2.99 20.86
N LEU A 67 5.15 -3.66 21.51
CA LEU A 67 4.75 -3.44 22.89
C LEU A 67 5.23 -4.60 23.74
N SER A 68 5.71 -4.28 24.94
CA SER A 68 6.05 -5.30 25.92
C SER A 68 4.81 -6.07 26.36
N GLU A 69 5.02 -7.25 26.92
CA GLU A 69 3.96 -8.08 27.50
C GLU A 69 3.16 -7.31 28.57
N GLU A 70 3.85 -6.57 29.45
CA GLU A 70 3.25 -5.66 30.44
C GLU A 70 2.25 -4.68 29.81
N THR A 71 2.62 -4.04 28.69
CA THR A 71 1.76 -3.08 28.00
C THR A 71 0.56 -3.77 27.34
N LEU A 72 0.76 -4.98 26.82
CA LEU A 72 -0.31 -5.78 26.23
C LEU A 72 -1.32 -6.23 27.29
N GLU A 73 -0.87 -6.66 28.47
CA GLU A 73 -1.74 -7.04 29.57
C GLU A 73 -2.56 -5.84 30.07
N LEU A 74 -1.93 -4.69 30.31
CA LEU A 74 -2.65 -3.49 30.75
C LEU A 74 -3.66 -2.98 29.72
N THR A 75 -3.39 -3.16 28.43
CA THR A 75 -4.36 -2.80 27.38
C THR A 75 -5.52 -3.78 27.30
N LYS A 76 -5.31 -5.07 27.57
CA LYS A 76 -6.41 -6.05 27.74
C LYS A 76 -7.23 -5.74 28.99
N GLU A 77 -6.57 -5.54 30.13
CA GLU A 77 -7.21 -5.18 31.40
C GLU A 77 -8.04 -3.90 31.25
N ARG A 78 -7.56 -2.90 30.51
CA ARG A 78 -8.34 -1.68 30.21
C ARG A 78 -9.62 -1.97 29.43
N ARG A 79 -9.60 -2.89 28.46
CA ARG A 79 -10.79 -3.27 27.68
C ARG A 79 -11.82 -3.99 28.56
N GLU A 80 -11.35 -4.80 29.49
CA GLU A 80 -12.18 -5.52 30.44
C GLU A 80 -12.69 -4.61 31.56
N SER A 81 -11.89 -3.64 31.98
CA SER A 81 -12.24 -2.64 32.99
C SER A 81 -13.22 -1.58 32.50
N SER A 82 -13.42 -1.46 31.20
CA SER A 82 -14.56 -0.71 30.65
C SER A 82 -15.90 -1.45 30.82
N ARG A 83 -15.87 -2.75 31.12
CA ARG A 83 -17.06 -3.58 31.38
C ARG A 83 -17.37 -3.70 32.88
N THR A 84 -16.37 -3.52 33.73
CA THR A 84 -16.55 -3.42 35.19
C THR A 84 -16.66 -1.95 35.59
N ASN A 85 -17.38 -1.62 36.67
CA ASN A 85 -17.60 -0.25 37.12
C ASN A 85 -16.34 0.38 37.76
N ALA A 86 -15.25 0.47 37.01
CA ALA A 86 -14.02 1.12 37.45
C ALA A 86 -14.28 2.63 37.64
N THR A 87 -13.70 3.20 38.69
CA THR A 87 -13.89 4.63 38.93
C THR A 87 -13.20 5.46 37.84
N PRO A 88 -13.73 6.65 37.48
CA PRO A 88 -13.11 7.49 36.45
C PRO A 88 -11.64 7.84 36.73
N SER A 89 -11.26 7.96 38.01
CA SER A 89 -9.89 8.23 38.45
C SER A 89 -8.94 7.06 38.15
N GLU A 90 -9.35 5.83 38.43
CA GLU A 90 -8.56 4.62 38.16
C GLU A 90 -8.39 4.39 36.67
N LEU A 91 -9.44 4.62 35.88
CA LEU A 91 -9.37 4.57 34.41
C LEU A 91 -8.39 5.61 33.85
N HIS A 92 -8.38 6.82 34.43
CA HIS A 92 -7.44 7.86 34.05
C HIS A 92 -6.00 7.47 34.40
N ALA A 93 -5.75 6.98 35.62
CA ALA A 93 -4.43 6.54 36.06
C ALA A 93 -3.88 5.39 35.19
N ARG A 94 -4.72 4.40 34.88
CA ARG A 94 -4.37 3.29 33.98
C ARG A 94 -4.09 3.76 32.56
N THR A 95 -4.93 4.64 32.00
CA THR A 95 -4.71 5.21 30.67
C THR A 95 -3.39 5.99 30.60
N LYS A 96 -3.04 6.72 31.66
CA LYS A 96 -1.77 7.42 31.79
C LYS A 96 -0.59 6.44 31.84
N LYS A 97 -0.71 5.33 32.59
CA LYS A 97 0.30 4.25 32.66
C LYS A 97 0.51 3.61 31.27
N ILE A 98 -0.57 3.22 30.60
CA ILE A 98 -0.53 2.64 29.25
C ILE A 98 0.17 3.59 28.26
N ARG A 99 -0.19 4.89 28.25
CA ARG A 99 0.45 5.87 27.36
C ARG A 99 1.95 6.00 27.61
N ARG A 100 2.40 5.92 28.87
CA ARG A 100 3.83 5.96 29.20
C ARG A 100 4.56 4.72 28.70
N LEU A 101 4.01 3.54 28.96
CA LEU A 101 4.63 2.27 28.55
C LEU A 101 4.67 2.13 27.03
N ILE A 102 3.60 2.51 26.33
CA ILE A 102 3.60 2.58 24.86
C ILE A 102 4.75 3.44 24.35
N ARG A 103 4.97 4.64 24.92
CA ARG A 103 6.10 5.51 24.50
C ARG A 103 7.45 4.84 24.74
N ARG A 104 7.64 4.21 25.91
CA ARG A 104 8.87 3.46 26.24
C ARG A 104 9.11 2.35 25.21
N ASP A 105 8.13 1.48 25.01
CA ASP A 105 8.28 0.31 24.16
C ASP A 105 8.53 0.71 22.69
N PHE A 106 7.86 1.77 22.21
CA PHE A 106 8.14 2.33 20.90
C PHE A 106 9.57 2.85 20.77
N GLN A 107 10.11 3.53 21.79
CA GLN A 107 11.50 4.00 21.80
C GLN A 107 12.49 2.83 21.79
N SER A 108 12.22 1.79 22.57
CA SER A 108 13.06 0.58 22.63
C SER A 108 12.97 -0.28 21.37
N SER A 109 11.86 -0.21 20.63
CA SER A 109 11.69 -0.93 19.36
C SER A 109 12.20 -0.17 18.13
N ARG A 110 12.77 1.03 18.30
CA ARG A 110 13.33 1.79 17.17
C ARG A 110 14.53 1.01 16.62
N PRO A 111 14.55 0.66 15.33
CA PRO A 111 15.71 0.00 14.76
C PRO A 111 16.91 0.95 14.78
N ASP A 112 18.10 0.41 15.08
CA ASP A 112 19.38 1.13 15.15
C ASP A 112 19.77 1.84 13.82
N ILE A 113 19.07 1.50 12.74
CA ILE A 113 19.21 2.11 11.41
C ILE A 113 18.73 3.58 11.41
N LEU A 114 17.72 3.93 12.23
CA LEU A 114 17.18 5.29 12.24
C LEU A 114 18.17 6.34 12.78
N PRO A 115 18.91 6.10 13.88
CA PRO A 115 19.98 6.99 14.33
C PRO A 115 21.06 7.30 13.29
N GLU A 116 21.56 6.28 12.58
CA GLU A 116 22.59 6.47 11.54
C GLU A 116 22.07 7.28 10.36
N VAL A 117 20.84 6.99 9.93
CA VAL A 117 20.18 7.73 8.85
C VAL A 117 19.90 9.17 9.27
N GLU A 118 19.43 9.39 10.50
CA GLU A 118 19.17 10.73 11.06
C GLU A 118 20.48 11.53 11.20
N ASP A 119 21.59 10.92 11.64
CA ASP A 119 22.91 11.57 11.72
C ASP A 119 23.45 11.90 10.32
N PHE A 120 23.33 10.97 9.37
CA PHE A 120 23.72 11.19 7.97
C PHE A 120 22.98 12.38 7.34
N TYR A 121 21.65 12.42 7.46
CA TYR A 121 20.87 13.54 6.94
C TYR A 121 21.10 14.83 7.73
N SER A 122 21.30 14.75 9.05
CA SER A 122 21.65 15.93 9.87
C SER A 122 22.96 16.57 9.40
N ARG A 123 23.98 15.77 9.08
CA ARG A 123 25.26 16.26 8.54
C ARG A 123 25.09 16.91 7.17
N LEU A 124 24.27 16.33 6.29
CA LEU A 124 23.92 16.91 4.98
C LEU A 124 23.25 18.29 5.13
N TYR A 125 22.25 18.42 5.99
CA TYR A 125 21.53 19.69 6.17
C TYR A 125 22.34 20.74 6.94
N VAL A 126 23.24 20.34 7.83
CA VAL A 126 24.19 21.27 8.47
C VAL A 126 25.24 21.75 7.46
N SER A 127 25.68 20.87 6.55
CA SER A 127 26.64 21.19 5.49
C SER A 127 26.07 22.07 4.37
N GLN A 128 24.74 22.16 4.23
CA GLN A 128 24.07 22.98 3.21
C GLN A 128 23.64 24.38 3.70
N LYS A 129 24.00 24.79 4.92
CA LYS A 129 23.79 26.17 5.34
C LYS A 129 24.64 27.08 4.44
N PRO A 130 24.03 27.96 3.62
CA PRO A 130 24.80 28.97 2.90
C PRO A 130 25.53 29.81 3.96
N GLN A 131 26.84 29.98 3.81
CA GLN A 131 27.53 30.97 4.64
C GLN A 131 26.85 32.33 4.44
N PRO A 132 26.65 33.12 5.50
CA PRO A 132 26.21 34.50 5.34
C PRO A 132 27.27 35.19 4.48
N GLY A 133 26.89 35.53 3.25
CA GLY A 133 27.74 36.31 2.36
C GLY A 133 28.12 37.64 3.03
N PRO A 134 29.27 38.22 2.68
CA PRO A 134 29.70 39.49 3.24
C PRO A 134 28.63 40.57 3.00
N PRO A 135 28.50 41.53 3.93
CA PRO A 135 27.43 42.51 3.89
C PRO A 135 27.62 43.43 2.69
N GLY A 136 26.66 43.42 1.78
CA GLY A 136 26.55 44.41 0.71
C GLY A 136 26.80 43.85 -0.67
N GLN A 137 25.76 43.30 -1.29
CA GLN A 137 25.26 43.81 -2.56
C GLN A 137 23.90 43.16 -2.85
N GLY A 138 22.89 44.01 -2.98
CA GLY A 138 21.53 43.58 -3.27
C GLY A 138 21.43 43.01 -4.68
N SER A 139 20.66 41.94 -4.82
CA SER A 139 19.88 41.66 -6.02
C SER A 139 18.73 40.76 -5.62
N GLN A 140 17.53 41.32 -5.74
CA GLN A 140 16.27 40.65 -5.52
C GLN A 140 16.14 39.45 -6.48
N SER A 141 15.82 38.28 -5.95
CA SER A 141 14.94 37.36 -6.65
C SER A 141 13.93 36.82 -5.67
N HIS A 142 12.67 37.18 -5.92
CA HIS A 142 11.51 36.70 -5.20
C HIS A 142 11.37 35.19 -5.42
N ILE A 143 11.44 34.42 -4.34
CA ILE A 143 10.74 33.13 -4.25
C ILE A 143 9.89 33.21 -2.98
N ASN A 144 8.61 33.51 -3.17
CA ASN A 144 7.62 33.42 -2.12
C ASN A 144 7.36 31.94 -1.82
N THR A 145 7.81 31.47 -0.65
CA THR A 145 7.27 30.28 0.00
C THR A 145 6.66 30.67 1.34
N PRO A 146 5.44 30.23 1.65
CA PRO A 146 4.68 30.76 2.77
C PRO A 146 5.28 30.28 4.09
N LEU A 147 5.70 31.24 4.92
CA LEU A 147 6.03 31.03 6.32
C LEU A 147 4.79 30.47 7.03
N HIS A 148 4.78 29.18 7.34
CA HIS A 148 3.87 28.63 8.34
C HIS A 148 4.29 29.21 9.69
N ARG A 149 3.72 30.37 10.00
CA ARG A 149 3.87 31.11 11.25
C ARG A 149 3.59 30.16 12.41
N ARG A 150 4.62 29.81 13.17
CA ARG A 150 4.46 29.28 14.53
C ARG A 150 3.70 30.33 15.33
N VAL A 151 2.43 30.08 15.61
CA VAL A 151 1.71 30.82 16.65
C VAL A 151 2.13 30.21 17.97
N SER A 152 3.03 30.90 18.66
CA SER A 152 3.25 30.73 20.09
C SER A 152 1.96 31.09 20.82
N ARG A 153 1.24 30.10 21.34
CA ARG A 153 0.14 30.32 22.28
C ARG A 153 0.73 30.53 23.68
N SER A 154 1.23 31.73 23.90
CA SER A 154 1.33 32.32 25.24
C SER A 154 0.35 33.48 25.32
N GLN A 155 -0.43 33.52 26.39
CA GLN A 155 -1.38 34.56 26.80
C GLN A 155 -2.76 34.53 26.15
N LEU A 156 -3.72 33.90 26.85
CA LEU A 156 -4.98 34.54 27.25
C LEU A 156 -5.34 34.01 28.64
N ARG A 157 -4.76 34.62 29.68
CA ARG A 157 -5.44 34.79 30.96
C ARG A 157 -6.35 36.00 30.75
N GLY A 158 -7.65 35.80 30.97
CA GLY A 158 -8.64 36.85 31.02
C GLY A 158 -9.75 36.32 31.92
N ASP A 159 -9.88 36.96 33.07
CA ASP A 159 -10.77 36.61 34.16
C ASP A 159 -12.24 36.69 33.71
N ILE A 160 -13.05 35.72 34.13
CA ILE A 160 -14.50 35.87 34.22
C ILE A 160 -14.90 35.30 35.58
N ILE A 161 -15.37 36.21 36.44
CA ILE A 161 -16.18 35.95 37.64
C ILE A 161 -17.60 35.64 37.17
#